data_AF-A0AAF0XPA4-F1
#
_entry.id   AF-A0AAF0XPA4-F1
#
_cell.length_a   1.000
_cell.length_b   1.000
_cell.length_c   1.000
_cell.angle_alpha   90.00
_cell.angle_beta   90.00
_cell.angle_gamma   90.00
#
_symmetry.space_group_name_H-M   'P 1'
#
loop_
_entity.id
_entity.type
_entity.pdbx_description
1 polymer ?
#
loop_
_entity_poly.entity_id
_entity_poly.type
_entity_poly.pdbx_seq_one_letter_code
_entity_poly.pdbx_strand_id
1 'polypeptide(L)'
;MWGYLKKVYNQSNAAQRLQLELELGQLTQGNIVYESVPSEGLTAVQSVHKTSKRDQFLMKLRGDFEPIRSNLMNRNPVPSLDTCIGELFREEQRLVTQTSIDQKAQDSSPIPVAYAAQVKHRGGRDVSNFQCYICKGFGHVAINCTKNSAIIAR
;
A
#
# COMPACT_ATOMS: atom_id res chain seq x y z
N MET A 1 23.23 -15.26 -19.98
CA MET A 1 22.83 -13.84 -20.17
C MET A 1 21.33 -13.70 -20.43
N TRP A 2 20.79 -14.24 -21.54
CA TRP A 2 19.37 -14.12 -21.91
C TRP A 2 18.37 -14.73 -20.91
N GLY A 3 18.70 -15.86 -20.29
CA GLY A 3 17.83 -16.47 -19.26
C GLY A 3 17.71 -15.64 -17.98
N TYR A 4 18.76 -14.91 -17.62
CA TYR A 4 18.76 -13.99 -16.47
C TYR A 4 17.96 -12.73 -16.78
N LEU A 5 18.17 -12.14 -17.97
CA LEU A 5 17.39 -10.99 -18.44
C LEU A 5 15.90 -11.31 -18.54
N LYS A 6 15.53 -12.48 -19.09
CA LYS A 6 14.13 -12.92 -19.18
C LYS A 6 13.49 -13.16 -17.81
N LYS A 7 14.27 -13.60 -16.83
CA LYS A 7 13.81 -13.80 -15.44
C LYS A 7 13.57 -12.45 -14.77
N VAL A 8 14.50 -11.49 -14.90
CA VAL A 8 14.35 -10.11 -14.39
C VAL A 8 13.19 -9.38 -15.07
N TYR A 9 13.03 -9.54 -16.39
CA TYR A 9 11.95 -8.94 -17.19
C TYR A 9 10.56 -9.49 -16.83
N ASN A 10 10.47 -10.76 -16.42
CA ASN A 10 9.22 -11.38 -15.95
C ASN A 10 8.99 -11.25 -14.43
N GLN A 11 9.99 -10.79 -13.66
CA GLN A 11 9.91 -10.70 -12.20
C GLN A 11 9.40 -9.34 -11.71
N SER A 12 9.59 -8.26 -12.46
CA SER A 12 9.08 -6.95 -12.07
C SER A 12 9.07 -6.00 -13.26
N ASN A 13 7.94 -5.95 -13.97
CA ASN A 13 7.57 -4.75 -14.70
C ASN A 13 6.09 -4.74 -15.10
N ALA A 14 5.20 -5.11 -14.18
CA ALA A 14 3.77 -4.88 -14.42
C ALA A 14 3.51 -3.37 -14.55
N ALA A 15 4.19 -2.54 -13.76
CA ALA A 15 4.42 -1.11 -14.00
C ALA A 15 4.69 -0.72 -15.47
N GLN A 16 5.79 -1.20 -16.05
CA GLN A 16 6.20 -0.83 -17.42
C GLN A 16 5.35 -1.53 -18.49
N ARG A 17 4.73 -2.66 -18.17
CA ARG A 17 3.73 -3.33 -19.02
C ARG A 17 2.41 -2.56 -19.05
N LEU A 18 1.97 -2.01 -17.91
CA LEU A 18 0.83 -1.10 -17.79
C LEU A 18 1.13 0.24 -18.47
N GLN A 19 2.36 0.76 -18.34
CA GLN A 19 2.85 1.94 -19.06
C GLN A 19 2.84 1.72 -20.58
N LEU A 20 3.33 0.57 -21.06
CA LEU A 20 3.33 0.22 -22.48
C LEU A 20 1.92 -0.06 -23.01
N GLU A 21 1.06 -0.72 -22.23
CA GLU A 21 -0.36 -0.93 -22.57
C GLU A 21 -1.13 0.40 -22.62
N LEU A 22 -0.76 1.36 -21.77
CA LEU A 22 -1.26 2.74 -21.80
C LEU A 22 -0.80 3.53 -23.00
N GLU A 23 0.50 3.53 -23.30
CA GLU A 23 1.08 4.19 -24.48
C GLU A 23 0.48 3.59 -25.77
N LEU A 24 0.30 2.27 -25.83
CA LEU A 24 -0.39 1.59 -26.95
C LEU A 24 -1.88 1.95 -27.01
N GLY A 25 -2.56 2.12 -25.87
CA GLY A 25 -3.94 2.60 -25.79
C GLY A 25 -4.10 4.05 -26.27
N GLN A 26 -3.14 4.92 -25.96
CA GLN A 26 -3.14 6.32 -26.39
C GLN A 26 -2.83 6.48 -27.89
N LEU A 27 -2.02 5.58 -28.46
CA LEU A 27 -1.75 5.53 -29.89
C LEU A 27 -2.93 5.00 -30.72
N THR A 28 -3.82 4.21 -30.11
CA THR A 28 -4.97 3.58 -30.81
C THR A 28 -6.28 4.34 -30.63
N GLN A 29 -6.42 5.13 -29.57
CA GLN A 29 -7.60 5.95 -29.32
C GLN A 29 -7.41 7.34 -29.92
N GLY A 30 -7.89 7.49 -31.16
CA GLY A 30 -7.67 8.63 -32.07
C GLY A 30 -7.53 9.99 -31.39
N ASN A 31 -6.46 10.69 -31.75
CA ASN A 31 -6.29 12.09 -31.38
C ASN A 31 -7.51 12.87 -31.87
N ILE A 32 -8.30 13.39 -30.93
CA ILE A 32 -9.37 14.33 -31.26
C ILE A 32 -8.71 15.54 -31.91
N VAL A 33 -9.02 15.76 -33.20
CA VAL A 33 -8.56 16.93 -33.94
C VAL A 33 -9.39 18.12 -33.46
N TYR A 34 -8.74 19.06 -32.78
CA TYR A 34 -9.38 20.24 -32.19
C TYR A 34 -9.64 21.37 -33.20
N GLU A 35 -9.32 21.16 -34.47
CA GLU A 35 -9.25 22.19 -35.50
C GLU A 35 -10.58 22.91 -35.77
N SER A 36 -11.71 22.27 -35.46
CA SER A 36 -13.04 22.85 -35.58
C SER A 36 -13.60 23.45 -34.28
N VAL A 37 -12.82 23.49 -33.19
CA VAL A 37 -13.26 24.01 -31.89
C VAL A 37 -12.92 25.50 -31.79
N PRO A 38 -13.90 26.40 -31.61
CA PRO A 38 -13.64 27.83 -31.40
C PRO A 38 -12.75 28.09 -30.19
N SER A 39 -11.93 29.15 -30.25
CA SER A 39 -10.97 29.50 -29.19
C SER A 39 -11.61 29.68 -27.81
N GLU A 40 -12.85 30.15 -27.77
CA GLU A 40 -13.64 30.41 -26.57
C GLU A 40 -13.92 29.11 -25.78
N GLY A 41 -14.03 27.97 -26.47
CA GLY A 41 -14.37 26.67 -25.86
C GLY A 41 -13.20 25.67 -25.78
N LEU A 42 -12.08 25.98 -26.44
CA LEU A 42 -10.99 25.03 -26.64
C LEU A 42 -10.42 24.50 -25.31
N THR A 43 -10.15 25.38 -24.36
CA THR A 43 -9.58 25.02 -23.04
C THR A 43 -10.52 24.09 -22.25
N ALA A 44 -11.83 24.35 -22.29
CA ALA A 44 -12.83 23.53 -21.62
C ALA A 44 -12.90 22.12 -22.24
N VAL A 45 -12.94 22.05 -23.57
CA VAL A 45 -12.94 20.77 -24.32
C VAL A 45 -11.67 19.97 -24.05
N GLN A 46 -10.51 20.62 -24.04
CA GLN A 46 -9.24 19.96 -23.70
C GLN A 46 -9.23 19.43 -22.26
N SER A 47 -9.78 20.18 -21.31
CA SER A 47 -9.88 19.76 -19.90
C SER A 47 -10.78 18.53 -19.73
N VAL A 48 -11.96 18.54 -20.37
CA VAL A 48 -12.89 17.40 -20.37
C VAL A 48 -12.24 16.19 -21.04
N HIS A 49 -11.56 16.38 -22.18
CA HIS A 49 -10.88 15.28 -22.86
C HIS A 49 -9.77 14.67 -22.02
N LYS A 50 -8.92 15.49 -21.37
CA LYS A 50 -7.86 15.02 -20.46
C LYS A 50 -8.44 14.24 -19.28
N THR A 51 -9.51 14.74 -18.68
CA THR A 51 -10.22 14.07 -17.58
C THR A 51 -10.80 12.72 -18.04
N SER A 52 -11.49 12.69 -19.19
CA SER A 52 -12.05 11.47 -19.75
C SER A 52 -10.98 10.41 -20.06
N LYS A 53 -9.84 10.81 -20.64
CA LYS A 53 -8.71 9.89 -20.90
C LYS A 53 -8.17 9.28 -19.61
N ARG A 54 -8.03 10.09 -18.56
CA ARG A 54 -7.61 9.61 -17.24
C ARG A 54 -8.62 8.63 -16.65
N ASP A 55 -9.91 8.95 -16.72
CA ASP A 55 -10.96 8.09 -16.13
C ASP A 55 -11.03 6.76 -16.85
N GLN A 56 -10.94 6.76 -18.18
CA GLN A 56 -10.87 5.54 -18.97
C GLN A 56 -9.64 4.69 -18.64
N PHE A 57 -8.48 5.32 -18.41
CA PHE A 57 -7.31 4.61 -17.93
C PHE A 57 -7.57 3.95 -16.58
N LEU A 58 -8.02 4.73 -15.59
CA LEU A 58 -8.19 4.24 -14.23
C LEU A 58 -9.25 3.13 -14.15
N MET A 59 -10.30 3.19 -14.98
CA MET A 59 -11.33 2.15 -15.07
C MET A 59 -10.81 0.81 -15.64
N LYS A 60 -9.65 0.80 -16.32
CA LYS A 60 -9.04 -0.43 -16.86
C LYS A 60 -8.04 -1.09 -15.91
N LEU A 61 -7.84 -0.54 -14.70
CA LEU A 61 -6.94 -1.13 -13.72
C LEU A 61 -7.45 -2.48 -13.19
N ARG A 62 -6.52 -3.34 -12.75
CA ARG A 62 -6.84 -4.61 -12.07
C ARG A 62 -7.49 -4.35 -10.70
N GLY A 63 -8.28 -5.32 -10.23
CA GLY A 63 -9.01 -5.22 -8.96
C GLY A 63 -8.13 -5.01 -7.72
N ASP A 64 -6.86 -5.43 -7.75
CA ASP A 64 -5.92 -5.17 -6.65
C ASP A 64 -5.65 -3.67 -6.40
N PHE A 65 -5.92 -2.84 -7.41
CA PHE A 65 -5.79 -1.39 -7.36
C PHE A 65 -7.13 -0.68 -7.10
N GLU A 66 -8.19 -1.42 -6.76
CA GLU A 66 -9.51 -0.84 -6.48
C GLU A 66 -9.50 0.27 -5.41
N PRO A 67 -8.77 0.12 -4.29
CA PRO A 67 -8.73 1.17 -3.27
C PRO A 67 -8.13 2.48 -3.80
N ILE A 68 -7.04 2.40 -4.55
CA ILE A 68 -6.39 3.59 -5.13
C ILE A 68 -7.19 4.15 -6.32
N ARG A 69 -7.81 3.28 -7.13
CA ARG A 69 -8.68 3.69 -8.25
C ARG A 69 -9.85 4.54 -7.75
N SER A 70 -10.57 4.07 -6.74
CA SER A 70 -11.70 4.81 -6.15
C SER A 70 -11.26 6.12 -5.49
N ASN A 71 -10.11 6.14 -4.81
CA ASN A 71 -9.53 7.35 -4.25
C ASN A 71 -9.23 8.40 -5.34
N LEU A 72 -8.56 7.99 -6.42
CA LEU A 72 -8.19 8.86 -7.54
C LEU A 72 -9.41 9.40 -8.31
N MET A 73 -10.46 8.58 -8.47
CA MET A 73 -11.73 8.97 -9.09
C MET A 73 -12.49 10.04 -8.31
N ASN A 74 -12.50 9.93 -6.97
CA ASN A 74 -13.31 10.81 -6.11
C ASN A 74 -12.57 12.09 -5.69
N ARG A 75 -11.35 12.33 -6.19
CA ARG A 75 -10.50 13.42 -5.72
C ARG A 75 -10.91 14.77 -6.31
N ASN A 76 -10.96 15.79 -5.45
CA ASN A 76 -11.14 17.19 -5.83
C ASN A 76 -9.99 18.03 -5.24
N PRO A 77 -9.16 18.73 -6.05
CA PRO A 77 -9.23 18.82 -7.50
C PRO A 77 -8.87 17.52 -8.23
N VAL A 78 -9.39 17.40 -9.46
CA VAL A 78 -9.19 16.28 -10.39
C VAL A 78 -7.68 16.11 -10.67
N PRO A 79 -7.03 15.01 -10.26
CA PRO A 79 -5.62 14.78 -10.54
C PRO A 79 -5.34 14.59 -12.03
N SER A 80 -4.16 15.00 -12.49
CA SER A 80 -3.69 14.71 -13.86
C SER A 80 -3.39 13.22 -14.03
N LEU A 81 -3.33 12.77 -15.30
CA LEU A 81 -2.95 11.40 -15.63
C LEU A 81 -1.57 11.03 -15.07
N ASP A 82 -0.57 11.92 -15.18
CA ASP A 82 0.78 11.67 -14.66
C ASP A 82 0.80 11.52 -13.13
N THR A 83 -0.01 12.32 -12.43
CA THR A 83 -0.16 12.21 -10.98
C THR A 83 -0.73 10.85 -10.60
N CYS A 84 -1.77 10.41 -11.31
CA CYS A 84 -2.37 9.09 -11.11
C CYS A 84 -1.36 7.97 -11.35
N ILE A 85 -0.60 8.01 -12.44
CA ILE A 85 0.43 7.02 -12.76
C ILE A 85 1.49 6.95 -11.65
N GLY A 86 1.98 8.11 -11.17
CA GLY A 86 2.95 8.17 -10.09
C GLY A 86 2.45 7.56 -8.77
N GLU A 87 1.17 7.73 -8.44
CA GLU A 87 0.56 7.11 -7.26
C GLU A 87 0.39 5.59 -7.44
N LEU A 88 0.00 5.14 -8.64
CA LEU A 88 -0.14 3.71 -8.95
C LEU A 88 1.18 2.95 -8.80
N PHE A 89 2.31 3.55 -9.22
CA PHE A 89 3.61 2.92 -9.01
C PHE A 89 3.97 2.78 -7.53
N ARG A 90 3.65 3.78 -6.71
CA ARG A 90 3.86 3.69 -5.26
C ARG A 90 3.01 2.59 -4.65
N GLU A 91 1.77 2.45 -5.10
CA GLU A 91 0.87 1.42 -4.62
C GLU A 91 1.32 0.01 -5.05
N GLU A 92 1.82 -0.16 -6.27
CA GLU A 92 2.41 -1.42 -6.71
C GLU A 92 3.59 -1.82 -5.82
N GLN A 93 4.50 -0.89 -5.50
CA GLN A 93 5.60 -1.15 -4.58
C GLN A 93 5.11 -1.52 -3.17
N ARG A 94 4.04 -0.88 -2.69
CA ARG A 94 3.41 -1.20 -1.41
C ARG A 94 2.86 -2.62 -1.42
N LEU A 95 2.15 -3.03 -2.47
CA LEU A 95 1.59 -4.38 -2.62
C LEU A 95 2.68 -5.46 -2.69
N VAL A 96 3.76 -5.20 -3.44
CA VAL A 96 4.92 -6.11 -3.51
C VAL A 96 5.57 -6.27 -2.13
N THR A 97 5.71 -5.18 -1.37
CA THR A 97 6.28 -5.24 -0.03
C THR A 97 5.37 -6.01 0.93
N GLN A 98 4.07 -5.76 0.89
CA GLN A 98 3.10 -6.42 1.75
C GLN A 98 3.08 -7.93 1.50
N THR A 99 3.03 -8.36 0.24
CA THR A 99 3.06 -9.78 -0.11
C THR A 99 4.35 -10.47 0.35
N SER A 100 5.50 -9.80 0.30
CA SER A 100 6.76 -10.34 0.82
C SER A 100 6.76 -10.51 2.35
N ILE A 101 6.15 -9.56 3.07
CA ILE A 101 6.00 -9.64 4.53
C ILE A 101 5.04 -10.76 4.90
N ASP A 102 3.89 -10.85 4.24
CA ASP A 102 2.87 -11.87 4.52
C ASP A 102 3.40 -13.28 4.25
N GLN A 103 4.18 -13.48 3.18
CA GLN A 103 4.85 -14.75 2.90
C GLN A 103 5.82 -15.16 4.03
N LYS A 104 6.65 -14.22 4.50
CA LYS A 104 7.54 -14.49 5.64
C LYS A 104 6.78 -14.82 6.91
N ALA A 105 5.64 -14.15 7.16
CA ALA A 105 4.81 -14.40 8.32
C ALA A 105 4.13 -15.78 8.30
N GLN A 106 3.87 -16.35 7.11
CA GLN A 106 3.35 -17.71 6.97
C GLN A 106 4.42 -18.79 7.18
N ASP A 107 5.67 -18.52 6.78
CA ASP A 107 6.81 -19.44 6.94
C ASP A 107 7.39 -19.43 8.36
N SER A 108 7.19 -18.35 9.12
CA SER A 108 7.58 -18.24 10.52
C SER A 108 6.40 -18.54 11.45
N SER A 109 6.60 -19.37 12.48
CA SER A 109 5.65 -19.45 13.61
C SER A 109 5.37 -18.02 14.12
N PRO A 110 4.11 -17.62 14.37
CA PRO A 110 3.77 -16.25 14.73
C PRO A 110 4.47 -15.89 16.03
N ILE A 111 5.55 -15.09 15.93
CA ILE A 111 6.19 -14.49 17.09
C ILE A 111 5.31 -13.29 17.47
N PRO A 112 4.65 -13.28 18.64
CA PRO A 112 3.86 -12.14 19.06
C PRO A 112 4.81 -10.97 19.34
N VAL A 113 5.00 -10.08 18.37
CA VAL A 113 5.73 -8.83 18.58
C VAL A 113 4.76 -7.84 19.22
N ALA A 114 4.49 -8.03 20.51
CA ALA A 114 4.07 -6.91 21.33
C ALA A 114 5.19 -5.87 21.30
N TYR A 115 4.85 -4.59 21.14
CA TYR A 115 5.79 -3.47 21.29
C TYR A 115 6.25 -3.39 22.75
N ALA A 116 7.03 -4.36 23.20
CA ALA A 116 7.88 -4.22 24.35
C ALA A 116 9.09 -3.46 23.84
N ALA A 117 9.31 -2.25 24.36
CA ALA A 117 10.59 -1.59 24.24
C ALA A 117 11.66 -2.60 24.70
N GLN A 118 12.35 -3.23 23.75
CA GLN A 118 13.45 -4.14 24.01
C GLN A 118 14.64 -3.29 24.45
N VAL A 119 14.58 -2.80 25.69
CA VAL A 119 15.78 -2.45 26.42
C VAL A 119 16.54 -3.76 26.55
N LYS A 120 17.57 -3.94 25.72
CA LYS A 120 18.55 -5.02 25.84
C LYS A 120 19.03 -5.05 27.30
N HIS A 121 18.54 -6.00 28.09
CA HIS A 121 19.08 -6.26 29.44
C HIS A 121 20.37 -7.04 29.29
N ARG A 122 21.47 -6.31 29.12
CA ARG A 122 22.72 -6.75 29.75
C ARG A 122 22.57 -6.41 31.24
N GLY A 123 22.39 -7.43 32.06
CA GLY A 123 22.23 -7.29 33.51
C GLY A 123 20.78 -7.39 33.95
N GLY A 124 20.47 -8.42 34.74
CA GLY A 124 19.14 -8.64 35.29
C GLY A 124 18.64 -7.40 36.02
N ARG A 125 17.54 -6.82 35.55
CA ARG A 125 16.80 -5.83 36.35
C ARG A 125 16.24 -6.56 37.55
N ASP A 126 16.70 -6.17 38.72
CA ASP A 126 16.17 -6.59 40.00
C ASP A 126 14.69 -6.18 40.09
N VAL A 127 13.80 -7.13 39.81
CA VAL A 127 12.34 -6.94 39.85
C VAL A 127 11.81 -6.92 41.28
N SER A 128 12.67 -7.13 42.29
CA SER A 128 12.31 -7.23 43.71
C SER A 128 11.63 -5.97 44.25
N ASN A 129 11.88 -4.80 43.65
CA ASN A 129 11.28 -3.53 44.11
C ASN A 129 10.01 -3.13 43.35
N PHE A 130 9.61 -3.85 42.30
CA PHE A 130 8.38 -3.56 41.58
C PHE A 130 7.17 -4.20 42.26
N GLN A 131 6.15 -3.38 42.58
CA GLN A 131 4.90 -3.84 43.19
C GLN A 131 3.85 -4.15 42.13
N CYS A 132 3.35 -5.39 42.13
CA CYS A 132 2.23 -5.83 41.31
C CYS A 132 0.96 -5.04 41.65
N TYR A 133 0.32 -4.42 40.65
CA TYR A 133 -0.89 -3.63 40.90
C TYR A 133 -2.11 -4.48 41.27
N ILE A 134 -2.15 -5.77 40.88
CA ILE A 134 -3.26 -6.70 41.16
C ILE A 134 -3.22 -7.17 42.61
N CYS A 135 -2.10 -7.74 43.06
CA CYS A 135 -2.01 -8.37 44.38
C CYS A 135 -1.25 -7.54 45.42
N LYS A 136 -0.69 -6.39 45.03
CA LYS A 136 0.19 -5.54 45.85
C LYS A 136 1.47 -6.24 46.35
N GLY A 137 1.81 -7.41 45.82
CA GLY A 137 3.06 -8.13 46.11
C GLY A 137 4.23 -7.68 45.24
N PHE A 138 5.46 -7.88 45.72
CA PHE A 138 6.69 -7.48 45.03
C PHE A 138 7.28 -8.63 44.18
N GLY A 139 8.25 -8.32 43.32
CA GLY A 139 9.02 -9.33 42.59
C GLY A 139 8.37 -9.91 41.33
N HIS A 140 7.18 -9.42 40.94
CA HIS A 140 6.49 -9.86 39.73
C HIS A 140 5.59 -8.77 39.15
N VAL A 141 5.37 -8.84 37.84
CA VAL A 141 4.40 -7.99 37.12
C VAL A 141 3.03 -8.67 37.05
N ALA A 142 1.97 -7.88 36.87
CA ALA A 142 0.58 -8.36 36.90
C ALA A 142 0.26 -9.50 35.95
N ILE A 143 0.91 -9.56 34.78
CA ILE A 143 0.74 -10.66 33.81
C ILE A 143 1.19 -12.02 34.37
N ASN A 144 2.14 -12.02 35.31
CA ASN A 144 2.65 -13.21 35.99
C ASN A 144 2.07 -13.37 37.40
N CYS A 145 1.01 -12.64 37.74
CA CYS A 145 0.40 -12.71 39.06
C CYS A 145 -0.48 -13.95 39.18
N THR A 146 -0.11 -14.88 40.05
CA THR A 146 -0.91 -16.10 40.32
C THR A 146 -2.28 -15.81 40.93
N LYS A 147 -2.50 -14.61 41.45
CA LYS A 147 -3.80 -14.12 41.94
C LYS A 147 -4.66 -13.46 40.86
N ASN A 148 -4.20 -13.46 39.60
CA ASN A 148 -4.94 -12.92 38.45
C ASN A 148 -6.02 -13.89 37.91
N SER A 149 -6.14 -15.10 38.46
CA SER A 149 -7.06 -16.14 37.98
C SER A 149 -8.54 -15.92 38.35
N ALA A 150 -8.96 -14.70 38.66
CA ALA A 150 -10.35 -14.37 39.02
C ALA A 150 -11.09 -13.48 38.01
N ILE A 151 -10.49 -13.14 36.85
CA ILE A 151 -11.16 -12.28 35.84
C ILE A 151 -11.35 -12.99 34.47
N ILE A 152 -10.80 -14.19 34.27
CA ILE A 152 -11.05 -14.99 33.06
C ILE A 152 -11.73 -16.31 33.45
N ALA A 153 -12.97 -16.21 33.92
CA ALA A 153 -13.94 -17.30 33.92
C ALA A 153 -15.29 -16.74 33.48
N ARG A 154 -15.42 -16.59 32.16
CA ARG A 154 -16.68 -16.70 31.42
C ARG A 154 -16.55 -17.95 30.55
#